data_AF-A0A365Z9Y3-F1
#
_entry.id   AF-A0A365Z9Y3-F1
#
_cell.length_a   1.000
_cell.length_b   1.000
_cell.length_c   1.000
_cell.angle_alpha   90.00
_cell.angle_beta   90.00
_cell.angle_gamma   90.00
#
_symmetry.space_group_name_H-M   'P 1'
#
loop_
_entity.id
_entity.type
_entity.pdbx_description
1 polymer ?
#
loop_
_entity_poly.entity_id
_entity_poly.type
_entity_poly.pdbx_seq_one_letter_code
_entity_poly.pdbx_strand_id
1 'polypeptide(L)'
;MRRRRAPLPAAPLSAVFAAALALALTACGGGDDGDGDDGAAPTAPASASASEPEDEDAPGPGPEDEQEEADDGIPDETVPTDALTPPEGEFSEEQQGYLTDRVPEGVDPGAILDLGAETCDRIGYLERHDRAAAVAALRDGEIPDAAAAVEHLCPEYAELLTEARGEQ
;
A
#
# COMPACT_ATOMS: atom_id res chain seq x y z
N MET A 1 18.95 52.04 -32.82
CA MET A 1 17.81 52.23 -31.90
C MET A 1 18.25 51.86 -30.49
N ARG A 2 18.04 52.75 -29.52
CA ARG A 2 18.55 52.64 -28.14
C ARG A 2 17.57 51.90 -27.23
N ARG A 3 18.15 50.97 -26.45
CA ARG A 3 17.74 50.29 -25.20
C ARG A 3 16.35 50.55 -24.63
N ARG A 4 15.68 49.47 -24.22
CA ARG A 4 15.13 49.34 -22.86
C ARG A 4 15.47 47.95 -22.29
N ARG A 5 16.49 47.89 -21.43
CA ARG A 5 16.60 46.86 -20.39
C ARG A 5 15.76 47.37 -19.21
N ALA A 6 14.82 46.56 -18.74
CA ALA A 6 14.16 46.78 -17.45
C ALA A 6 14.63 45.70 -16.46
N PRO A 7 14.79 46.05 -15.17
CA PRO A 7 15.50 45.25 -14.17
C PRO A 7 14.66 44.11 -13.60
N LEU A 8 15.32 42.96 -13.38
CA LEU A 8 14.86 41.89 -12.50
C LEU A 8 15.07 42.33 -11.04
N PRO A 9 14.06 42.24 -10.16
CA PRO A 9 14.31 42.21 -8.73
C PRO A 9 14.74 40.79 -8.34
N ALA A 10 15.99 40.68 -7.91
CA ALA A 10 16.49 39.55 -7.15
C ALA A 10 16.30 39.81 -5.65
N ALA A 11 16.27 38.69 -4.91
CA ALA A 11 16.66 38.49 -3.51
C ALA A 11 15.57 38.21 -2.43
N PRO A 12 15.97 37.40 -1.41
CA PRO A 12 15.15 36.42 -0.71
C PRO A 12 14.85 36.82 0.74
N LEU A 13 13.81 36.26 1.36
CA LEU A 13 13.62 36.35 2.81
C LEU A 13 13.24 35.01 3.42
N SER A 14 14.17 34.58 4.27
CA SER A 14 14.24 33.36 5.04
C SER A 14 13.20 33.26 6.15
N ALA A 15 12.77 32.03 6.40
CA ALA A 15 12.61 31.37 7.70
C ALA A 15 12.43 32.24 8.96
N VAL A 16 11.25 32.14 9.57
CA VAL A 16 11.06 32.18 11.03
C VAL A 16 10.01 31.15 11.42
N PHE A 17 10.39 29.87 11.48
CA PHE A 17 9.67 28.86 12.26
C PHE A 17 10.53 28.60 13.50
N ALA A 18 10.18 29.25 14.61
CA ALA A 18 10.83 29.07 15.89
C ALA A 18 9.75 28.99 16.97
N ALA A 19 9.24 27.77 17.19
CA ALA A 19 8.65 27.37 18.45
C ALA A 19 9.20 25.97 18.77
N ALA A 20 10.33 25.99 19.47
CA ALA A 20 10.94 24.82 20.07
C ALA A 20 10.06 24.35 21.25
N LEU A 21 9.53 23.13 21.16
CA LEU A 21 9.26 22.33 22.35
C LEU A 21 10.22 21.14 22.33
N ALA A 22 11.30 21.31 23.09
CA ALA A 22 12.18 20.24 23.51
C ALA A 22 11.41 19.34 24.49
N LEU A 23 11.08 18.13 24.05
CA LEU A 23 10.77 17.02 24.95
C LEU A 23 11.95 16.06 24.91
N ALA A 24 12.46 15.80 26.11
CA ALA A 24 13.77 15.25 26.41
C ALA A 24 13.92 13.80 25.93
N LEU A 25 15.13 13.51 25.42
CA LEU A 25 15.63 12.15 25.24
C LEU A 25 15.69 11.45 26.60
N THR A 26 14.90 10.38 26.76
CA THR A 26 15.23 9.34 27.73
C THR A 26 15.89 8.19 26.96
N ALA A 27 17.20 8.33 26.83
CA ALA A 27 18.09 7.24 26.52
C ALA A 27 18.00 6.21 27.65
N CYS A 28 17.34 5.08 27.40
CA CYS A 28 17.51 3.88 28.21
C CYS A 28 18.57 3.01 27.51
N GLY A 29 19.82 3.46 27.62
CA GLY A 29 21.00 2.63 27.37
C GLY A 29 21.47 2.09 28.71
N GLY A 30 21.29 0.79 28.93
CA GLY A 30 21.87 0.06 30.05
C GLY A 30 22.71 -1.08 29.49
N GLY A 31 24.00 -0.84 29.32
CA GLY A 31 25.01 -1.89 29.17
C GLY A 31 25.57 -2.20 30.56
N ASP A 32 25.53 -3.48 30.94
CA ASP A 32 26.31 -4.02 32.03
C ASP A 32 27.17 -5.14 31.44
N ASP A 33 28.47 -4.89 31.38
CA ASP A 33 29.50 -5.87 31.01
C ASP A 33 29.74 -6.78 32.22
N GLY A 34 29.44 -8.08 32.06
CA GLY A 34 29.70 -9.14 33.02
C GLY A 34 30.57 -10.24 32.41
N ASP A 35 31.87 -10.09 32.62
CA ASP A 35 32.97 -11.06 32.71
C ASP A 35 32.71 -12.55 32.39
N GLY A 36 33.49 -13.08 31.45
CA GLY A 36 34.43 -14.17 31.77
C GLY A 36 33.96 -15.64 31.69
N ASP A 37 34.63 -16.35 30.76
CA ASP A 37 35.20 -17.70 30.92
C ASP A 37 34.49 -18.92 30.28
N ASP A 38 35.27 -19.52 29.39
CA ASP A 38 35.40 -20.95 29.10
C ASP A 38 34.34 -21.72 28.28
N GLY A 39 34.64 -21.78 26.97
CA GLY A 39 35.25 -22.98 26.42
C GLY A 39 34.34 -24.18 26.15
N ALA A 40 34.01 -24.42 24.88
CA ALA A 40 34.19 -25.72 24.20
C ALA A 40 33.72 -25.64 22.74
N ALA A 41 34.51 -26.29 21.88
CA ALA A 41 34.39 -26.35 20.43
C ALA A 41 33.15 -27.14 19.93
N PRO A 42 32.85 -27.11 18.62
CA PRO A 42 31.55 -27.47 18.06
C PRO A 42 31.35 -28.98 17.90
N THR A 43 30.12 -29.45 18.05
CA THR A 43 29.70 -30.79 17.60
C THR A 43 28.65 -30.66 16.50
N ALA A 44 28.96 -31.26 15.36
CA ALA A 44 28.15 -31.36 14.16
C ALA A 44 27.18 -32.59 14.27
N PRO A 45 26.34 -32.86 13.26
CA PRO A 45 24.93 -33.26 13.38
C PRO A 45 24.70 -34.73 13.74
N ALA A 46 23.51 -35.04 14.26
CA ALA A 46 22.98 -36.39 14.35
C ALA A 46 21.58 -36.45 13.71
N SER A 47 21.47 -37.26 12.65
CA SER A 47 20.23 -37.67 11.98
C SER A 47 19.51 -38.78 12.76
N ALA A 48 18.19 -38.85 12.50
CA ALA A 48 17.31 -40.03 12.57
C ALA A 48 16.86 -40.47 13.99
N SER A 49 15.61 -40.88 14.27
CA SER A 49 14.54 -41.44 13.44
C SER A 49 13.14 -41.24 14.06
N ALA A 50 12.15 -41.18 13.16
CA ALA A 50 10.83 -41.83 13.17
C ALA A 50 9.94 -41.80 14.42
N SER A 51 8.79 -41.13 14.27
CA SER A 51 7.48 -41.76 14.49
C SER A 51 6.60 -41.46 13.27
N GLU A 52 5.97 -42.51 12.75
CA GLU A 52 5.09 -42.56 11.57
C GLU A 52 3.91 -41.56 11.64
N PRO A 53 3.47 -41.01 10.50
CA PRO A 53 2.15 -40.43 10.38
C PRO A 53 1.11 -41.55 10.27
N GLU A 54 0.11 -41.53 11.15
CA GLU A 54 -1.07 -42.37 10.97
C GLU A 54 -1.87 -41.88 9.77
N ASP A 55 -2.16 -42.85 8.91
CA ASP A 55 -2.98 -42.85 7.72
C ASP A 55 -4.44 -42.59 8.12
N GLU A 56 -4.99 -41.42 7.78
CA GLU A 56 -6.43 -41.24 7.64
C GLU A 56 -6.75 -40.61 6.28
N ASP A 57 -7.07 -41.50 5.35
CA ASP A 57 -8.13 -41.40 4.34
C ASP A 57 -8.11 -40.15 3.44
N ALA A 58 -7.47 -40.34 2.28
CA ALA A 58 -7.64 -39.48 1.12
C ALA A 58 -9.02 -39.68 0.45
N PRO A 59 -9.83 -38.63 0.27
CA PRO A 59 -10.60 -38.47 -0.95
C PRO A 59 -9.68 -37.89 -2.05
N GLY A 60 -9.60 -38.58 -3.18
CA GLY A 60 -8.60 -38.38 -4.23
C GLY A 60 -8.62 -37.03 -4.94
N PRO A 61 -7.64 -36.78 -5.84
CA PRO A 61 -7.63 -35.59 -6.67
C PRO A 61 -8.74 -35.70 -7.71
N GLY A 62 -9.85 -35.02 -7.47
CA GLY A 62 -10.75 -34.62 -8.55
C GLY A 62 -10.00 -33.65 -9.46
N PRO A 63 -10.12 -33.77 -10.79
CA PRO A 63 -9.64 -32.75 -11.70
C PRO A 63 -10.70 -31.65 -11.73
N GLU A 64 -10.52 -30.64 -10.88
CA GLU A 64 -11.23 -29.38 -11.04
C GLU A 64 -10.15 -28.37 -11.46
N ASP A 65 -10.02 -28.26 -12.78
CA ASP A 65 -9.57 -27.06 -13.48
C ASP A 65 -10.49 -25.90 -13.06
N GLU A 66 -10.38 -25.44 -11.82
CA GLU A 66 -10.76 -24.09 -11.46
C GLU A 66 -9.61 -23.22 -11.94
N GLN A 67 -9.76 -22.69 -13.15
CA GLN A 67 -9.11 -21.45 -13.49
C GLN A 67 -9.47 -20.49 -12.36
N GLU A 68 -8.51 -20.19 -11.48
CA GLU A 68 -8.59 -19.04 -10.57
C GLU A 68 -8.86 -17.85 -11.49
N GLU A 69 -10.13 -17.48 -11.65
CA GLU A 69 -10.48 -16.16 -12.16
C GLU A 69 -9.74 -15.21 -11.24
N ALA A 70 -9.00 -14.27 -11.83
CA ALA A 70 -8.28 -13.28 -11.06
C ALA A 70 -9.32 -12.62 -10.15
N ASP A 71 -9.23 -12.90 -8.84
CA ASP A 71 -10.03 -12.27 -7.81
C ASP A 71 -9.85 -10.78 -8.00
N ASP A 72 -10.86 -10.14 -8.57
CA ASP A 72 -10.88 -8.73 -8.89
C ASP A 72 -11.07 -7.88 -7.63
N GLY A 73 -11.11 -8.52 -6.46
CA GLY A 73 -11.27 -7.91 -5.15
C GLY A 73 -12.68 -7.37 -4.89
N ILE A 74 -13.61 -7.56 -5.84
CA ILE A 74 -14.98 -7.05 -5.76
C ILE A 74 -15.86 -8.09 -5.06
N PRO A 75 -16.58 -7.72 -3.98
CA PRO A 75 -17.50 -8.63 -3.31
C PRO A 75 -18.74 -8.96 -4.17
N ASP A 76 -19.26 -10.18 -4.07
CA ASP A 76 -20.49 -10.64 -4.75
C ASP A 76 -21.74 -9.81 -4.38
N GLU A 77 -21.81 -9.31 -3.14
CA GLU A 77 -22.94 -8.53 -2.63
C GLU A 77 -22.45 -7.24 -1.95
N THR A 78 -23.01 -6.10 -2.39
CA THR A 78 -22.63 -4.77 -1.91
C THR A 78 -23.83 -3.97 -1.39
N VAL A 79 -23.54 -3.07 -0.46
CA VAL A 79 -24.50 -2.08 0.02
C VAL A 79 -24.67 -0.99 -1.05
N PRO A 80 -25.92 -0.59 -1.39
CA PRO A 80 -26.15 0.51 -2.33
C PRO A 80 -25.50 1.81 -1.88
N THR A 81 -24.95 2.58 -2.83
CA THR A 81 -24.23 3.83 -2.54
C THR A 81 -25.03 4.81 -1.67
N ASP A 82 -26.34 4.96 -1.92
CA ASP A 82 -27.23 5.84 -1.14
C ASP A 82 -27.40 5.42 0.34
N ALA A 83 -27.06 4.17 0.68
CA ALA A 83 -27.12 3.64 2.04
C ALA A 83 -25.77 3.73 2.78
N LEU A 84 -24.70 4.16 2.11
CA LEU A 84 -23.38 4.34 2.72
C LEU A 84 -23.38 5.60 3.59
N THR A 85 -23.13 5.43 4.89
CA THR A 85 -23.04 6.54 5.84
C THR A 85 -21.68 6.52 6.52
N PRO A 86 -20.88 7.59 6.49
CA PRO A 86 -19.63 7.65 7.24
C PRO A 86 -19.89 7.73 8.75
N PRO A 87 -18.92 7.31 9.58
CA PRO A 87 -19.02 7.48 11.03
C PRO A 87 -19.09 8.96 11.44
N GLU A 88 -18.46 9.86 10.67
CA GLU A 88 -18.46 11.30 10.89
C GLU A 88 -18.63 12.06 9.55
N GLY A 89 -19.61 12.95 9.45
CA GLY A 89 -19.78 13.84 8.29
C GLY A 89 -20.50 13.21 7.09
N GLU A 90 -20.05 13.55 5.88
CA GLU A 90 -20.56 13.05 4.60
C GLU A 90 -19.36 12.70 3.70
N PHE A 91 -19.49 11.67 2.86
CA PHE A 91 -18.48 11.34 1.86
C PHE A 91 -18.47 12.37 0.73
N SER A 92 -17.29 12.70 0.21
CA SER A 92 -17.20 13.49 -1.02
C SER A 92 -17.75 12.72 -2.22
N GLU A 93 -18.05 13.42 -3.32
CA GLU A 93 -18.52 12.77 -4.56
C GLU A 93 -17.49 11.76 -5.10
N GLU A 94 -16.21 12.09 -5.01
CA GLU A 94 -15.08 11.23 -5.37
C GLU A 94 -15.04 9.97 -4.50
N GLN A 95 -15.19 10.12 -3.18
CA GLN A 95 -15.24 9.00 -2.25
C GLN A 95 -16.47 8.10 -2.49
N GLN A 96 -17.64 8.67 -2.76
CA GLN A 96 -18.84 7.90 -3.12
C GLN A 96 -18.67 7.17 -4.45
N GLY A 97 -18.02 7.80 -5.42
CA GLY A 97 -17.66 7.17 -6.69
C GLY A 97 -16.79 5.93 -6.48
N TYR A 98 -15.74 6.06 -5.68
CA TYR A 98 -14.89 4.93 -5.31
C TYR A 98 -15.67 3.83 -4.58
N LEU A 99 -16.55 4.18 -3.64
CA LEU A 99 -17.28 3.20 -2.84
C LEU A 99 -18.42 2.49 -3.58
N THR A 100 -18.83 2.98 -4.75
CA THR A 100 -19.92 2.39 -5.53
C THR A 100 -19.57 0.95 -5.90
N ASP A 101 -20.47 0.03 -5.55
CA ASP A 101 -20.34 -1.42 -5.75
C ASP A 101 -19.07 -2.03 -5.12
N ARG A 102 -18.54 -1.43 -4.03
CA ARG A 102 -17.32 -1.93 -3.35
C ARG A 102 -17.46 -2.19 -1.86
N VAL A 103 -18.58 -1.83 -1.24
CA VAL A 103 -18.75 -1.97 0.21
C VAL A 103 -19.58 -3.22 0.51
N PRO A 104 -18.98 -4.29 1.05
CA PRO A 104 -19.74 -5.47 1.47
C PRO A 104 -20.70 -5.14 2.62
N GLU A 105 -21.75 -5.95 2.78
CA GLU A 105 -22.65 -5.84 3.92
C GLU A 105 -21.89 -5.97 5.26
N GLY A 106 -22.17 -5.04 6.18
CA GLY A 106 -21.57 -5.04 7.52
C GLY A 106 -20.10 -4.58 7.57
N VAL A 107 -19.51 -4.19 6.44
CA VAL A 107 -18.16 -3.60 6.37
C VAL A 107 -18.25 -2.08 6.50
N ASP A 108 -17.27 -1.49 7.20
CA ASP A 108 -17.15 -0.04 7.35
C ASP A 108 -16.73 0.59 6.01
N PRO A 109 -17.51 1.53 5.42
CA PRO A 109 -17.14 2.14 4.15
C PRO A 109 -15.86 2.99 4.24
N GLY A 110 -15.55 3.54 5.42
CA GLY A 110 -14.29 4.25 5.66
C GLY A 110 -13.08 3.32 5.56
N ALA A 111 -13.19 2.07 6.04
CA ALA A 111 -12.14 1.07 5.85
C ALA A 111 -11.87 0.75 4.37
N ILE A 112 -12.90 0.75 3.53
CA ILE A 112 -12.74 0.59 2.08
C ILE A 112 -12.03 1.81 1.46
N LEU A 113 -12.37 3.03 1.90
CA LEU A 113 -11.64 4.23 1.48
C LEU A 113 -10.17 4.21 1.91
N ASP A 114 -9.88 3.72 3.11
CA ASP A 114 -8.51 3.60 3.61
C ASP A 114 -7.69 2.65 2.73
N LEU A 115 -8.26 1.51 2.32
CA LEU A 115 -7.61 0.61 1.36
C LEU A 115 -7.36 1.28 -0.01
N GLY A 116 -8.33 2.05 -0.50
CA GLY A 116 -8.16 2.83 -1.73
C GLY A 116 -7.04 3.87 -1.63
N ALA A 117 -6.91 4.53 -0.48
CA ALA A 117 -5.83 5.47 -0.20
C ALA A 117 -4.46 4.77 -0.13
N GLU A 118 -4.38 3.58 0.49
CA GLU A 118 -3.17 2.76 0.51
C GLU A 118 -2.73 2.34 -0.90
N THR A 119 -3.70 2.03 -1.78
CA THR A 119 -3.43 1.78 -3.20
C THR A 119 -2.81 3.00 -3.88
N CYS A 120 -3.36 4.20 -3.66
CA CYS A 120 -2.77 5.44 -4.19
C CYS A 120 -1.36 5.70 -3.65
N ASP A 121 -1.12 5.44 -2.36
CA ASP A 121 0.21 5.56 -1.75
C ASP A 121 1.23 4.60 -2.35
N ARG A 122 0.81 3.36 -2.63
CA ARG A 122 1.65 2.35 -3.29
C ARG A 122 2.03 2.77 -4.71
N ILE A 123 1.05 3.25 -5.49
CA ILE A 123 1.30 3.78 -6.85
C ILE A 123 2.28 4.95 -6.78
N GLY A 124 2.04 5.91 -5.89
CA GLY A 124 2.91 7.07 -5.72
C GLY A 124 4.31 6.71 -5.25
N TYR A 125 4.45 5.71 -4.39
CA TYR A 125 5.76 5.19 -3.97
C TYR A 125 6.51 4.62 -5.18
N LEU A 126 5.88 3.74 -5.96
CA LEU A 126 6.52 3.15 -7.14
C LEU A 126 6.85 4.21 -8.19
N GLU A 127 5.95 5.14 -8.48
CA GLU A 127 6.19 6.22 -9.45
C GLU A 127 7.46 7.02 -9.11
N ARG A 128 7.64 7.38 -7.83
CA ARG A 128 8.78 8.16 -7.36
C ARG A 128 10.11 7.39 -7.35
N HIS A 129 10.06 6.08 -7.15
CA HIS A 129 11.26 5.26 -6.93
C HIS A 129 11.67 4.43 -8.16
N ASP A 130 10.69 3.91 -8.89
CA ASP A 130 10.86 3.15 -10.13
C ASP A 130 9.57 3.21 -10.97
N ARG A 131 9.47 4.24 -11.81
CA ARG A 131 8.32 4.41 -12.71
C ARG A 131 8.10 3.21 -13.64
N ALA A 132 9.17 2.55 -14.09
CA ALA A 132 9.02 1.39 -14.97
C ALA A 132 8.39 0.21 -14.22
N ALA A 133 8.78 -0.02 -12.97
CA ALA A 133 8.13 -0.99 -12.10
C ALA A 133 6.69 -0.59 -11.78
N ALA A 134 6.39 0.70 -11.60
CA ALA A 134 5.02 1.19 -11.39
C ALA A 134 4.11 0.84 -12.57
N VAL A 135 4.56 1.11 -13.80
CA VAL A 135 3.81 0.77 -15.02
C VAL A 135 3.67 -0.75 -15.17
N ALA A 136 4.70 -1.53 -14.84
CA ALA A 136 4.61 -3.00 -14.87
C ALA A 136 3.59 -3.53 -13.85
N ALA A 137 3.67 -3.11 -12.59
CA ALA A 137 2.74 -3.52 -11.55
C ALA A 137 1.29 -3.16 -11.87
N LEU A 138 1.04 -1.99 -12.46
CA LEU A 138 -0.28 -1.59 -12.94
C LEU A 138 -0.77 -2.44 -14.11
N ARG A 139 0.12 -2.77 -15.06
CA ARG A 139 -0.23 -3.58 -16.24
C ARG A 139 -0.53 -5.03 -15.87
N ASP A 140 0.27 -5.56 -14.96
CA ASP A 140 0.22 -6.97 -14.55
C ASP A 140 -0.82 -7.22 -13.45
N GLY A 141 -1.50 -6.16 -12.97
CA GLY A 141 -2.56 -6.25 -11.96
C GLY A 141 -2.05 -6.49 -10.53
N GLU A 142 -0.76 -6.25 -10.26
CA GLU A 142 -0.15 -6.49 -8.94
C GLU A 142 -0.59 -5.48 -7.87
N ILE A 143 -1.26 -4.41 -8.28
CA ILE A 143 -1.87 -3.41 -7.41
C ILE A 143 -3.40 -3.55 -7.53
N PRO A 144 -4.05 -4.19 -6.56
CA PRO A 144 -5.51 -4.37 -6.59
C PRO A 144 -6.21 -3.01 -6.56
N ASP A 145 -7.39 -2.94 -7.19
CA ASP A 145 -8.23 -1.75 -7.28
C ASP A 145 -7.56 -0.49 -7.88
N ALA A 146 -6.38 -0.62 -8.49
CA ALA A 146 -5.61 0.54 -8.97
C ALA A 146 -6.39 1.41 -9.95
N ALA A 147 -7.17 0.80 -10.85
CA ALA A 147 -7.95 1.55 -11.83
C ALA A 147 -8.99 2.45 -11.16
N ALA A 148 -9.75 1.92 -10.21
CA ALA A 148 -10.81 2.64 -9.50
C ALA A 148 -10.23 3.71 -8.56
N ALA A 149 -9.14 3.36 -7.86
CA ALA A 149 -8.45 4.30 -6.99
C ALA A 149 -7.88 5.49 -7.78
N VAL A 150 -7.27 5.24 -8.94
CA VAL A 150 -6.78 6.33 -9.81
C VAL A 150 -7.92 7.16 -10.38
N GLU A 151 -9.04 6.55 -10.76
CA GLU A 151 -10.19 7.30 -11.31
C GLU A 151 -10.81 8.26 -10.28
N HIS A 152 -10.92 7.84 -9.03
CA HIS A 152 -11.70 8.56 -8.02
C HIS A 152 -10.87 9.21 -6.91
N LEU A 153 -9.77 8.60 -6.47
CA LEU A 153 -9.03 9.02 -5.27
C LEU A 153 -7.69 9.70 -5.61
N CYS A 154 -7.00 9.25 -6.66
CA CYS A 154 -5.70 9.79 -7.06
C CYS A 154 -5.57 10.01 -8.58
N PRO A 155 -6.36 10.95 -9.16
CA PRO A 155 -6.38 11.23 -10.59
C PRO A 155 -5.05 11.73 -11.16
N GLU A 156 -4.12 12.18 -10.32
CA GLU A 156 -2.77 12.55 -10.74
C GLU A 156 -1.98 11.39 -11.39
N TYR A 157 -2.32 10.13 -11.10
CA TYR A 157 -1.67 8.95 -11.67
C TYR A 157 -2.36 8.42 -12.93
N ALA A 158 -3.37 9.12 -13.47
CA ALA A 158 -4.11 8.69 -14.66
C ALA A 158 -3.21 8.42 -15.88
N GLU A 159 -2.20 9.26 -16.11
CA GLU A 159 -1.24 9.09 -17.21
C GLU A 159 -0.42 7.79 -17.08
N LEU A 160 -0.11 7.40 -15.84
CA LEU A 160 0.64 6.17 -15.56
C LEU A 160 -0.20 4.93 -15.86
N LEU A 161 -1.50 4.99 -15.53
CA LEU A 161 -2.48 3.94 -15.82
C LEU A 161 -2.74 3.80 -17.33
N THR A 162 -2.86 4.91 -18.05
CA THR A 162 -2.98 4.96 -19.52
C THR A 162 -1.77 4.33 -20.19
N GLU A 163 -0.56 4.63 -19.73
CA GLU A 163 0.67 4.01 -20.21
C GLU A 163 0.69 2.49 -19.95
N ALA A 164 0.25 2.06 -18.76
CA ALA A 164 0.17 0.64 -18.42
C ALA A 164 -0.76 -0.14 -19.38
N ARG A 165 -1.88 0.47 -19.79
CA ARG A 165 -2.84 -0.08 -20.75
C ARG A 165 -2.36 -0.05 -22.21
N GLY A 166 -1.29 0.69 -22.50
CA GLY A 166 -0.75 0.85 -23.86
C GLY A 166 -1.57 1.79 -24.75
N GLU A 167 -2.37 2.67 -24.14
CA GLU A 167 -3.27 3.61 -24.83
C GLU A 167 -2.56 4.96 -25.05
N GLN A 168 -1.65 5.04 -26.01
CA GLN A 168 -0.89 6.29 -26.30
C GLN A 168 -1.11 6.81 -27.71
#